data_AF-A0A258QPP5-F1
#
_entry.id   AF-A0A258QPP5-F1
#
_cell.length_a   1.000
_cell.length_b   1.000
_cell.length_c   1.000
_cell.angle_alpha   90.00
_cell.angle_beta   90.00
_cell.angle_gamma   90.00
#
_symmetry.space_group_name_H-M   'P 1'
#
loop_
_entity.id
_entity.type
_entity.pdbx_description
1 polymer ?
#
loop_
_entity_poly.entity_id
_entity_poly.type
_entity_poly.pdbx_seq_one_letter_code
_entity_poly.pdbx_strand_id
1 'polypeptide(L)'
;MSLKVLEIIAPRSETDAIEAVTAAPEIVDWWRTPPLEDERFSTHIMVTPEHVQTTLDGLQKILDRCAGARIIIHSIETTLPQIEAKTPAEDQKPAHDASLSREELFEAVDRSGRITQTYLLLTALSAIVAAIGMIENSVAAVIGAMVIAPLLGPNLALALGTTLGDIDLSRRAILANLA
;
A
#
# COMPACT_ATOMS: atom_id res chain seq x y z
N MET A 1 1.42 13.40 9.31
CA MET A 1 0.56 12.68 8.36
C MET A 1 1.08 12.97 6.96
N SER A 2 1.45 11.94 6.19
CA SER A 2 1.95 12.11 4.81
C SER A 2 0.77 12.29 3.85
N LEU A 3 0.77 13.38 3.08
CA LEU A 3 -0.21 13.62 2.02
C LEU A 3 -0.07 12.57 0.92
N LYS A 4 -1.13 12.40 0.12
CA LYS A 4 -1.06 11.56 -1.08
C LYS A 4 -1.49 12.36 -2.30
N VAL A 5 -0.87 12.07 -3.43
CA VAL A 5 -1.29 12.58 -4.74
C VAL A 5 -1.84 11.42 -5.55
N LEU A 6 -3.11 11.54 -5.94
CA LEU A 6 -3.78 10.64 -6.85
C LEU A 6 -3.62 11.18 -8.26
N GLU A 7 -2.92 10.45 -9.12
CA GLU A 7 -2.78 10.77 -10.53
C GLU A 7 -3.75 9.90 -11.34
N ILE A 8 -4.68 10.53 -12.05
CA ILE A 8 -5.70 9.90 -12.88
C ILE A 8 -5.37 10.15 -14.34
N ILE A 9 -5.05 9.07 -15.07
CA ILE A 9 -4.86 9.09 -16.52
C ILE A 9 -6.16 8.61 -17.15
N ALA A 10 -6.84 9.48 -17.90
CA ALA A 10 -8.14 9.18 -18.51
C ALA A 10 -8.30 9.86 -19.89
N PRO A 11 -9.15 9.32 -20.78
CA PRO A 11 -9.49 9.98 -22.04
C PRO A 11 -10.35 11.23 -21.82
N ARG A 12 -10.41 12.08 -22.85
CA ARG A 12 -11.06 13.40 -22.82
C ARG A 12 -12.54 13.38 -22.38
N SER A 13 -13.27 12.29 -22.62
CA SER A 13 -14.71 12.19 -22.32
C SER A 13 -15.06 12.35 -20.84
N GLU A 14 -14.16 12.01 -19.93
CA GLU A 14 -14.42 11.98 -18.48
C GLU A 14 -13.82 13.18 -17.74
N THR A 15 -13.29 14.16 -18.47
CA THR A 15 -12.61 15.34 -17.91
C THR A 15 -13.52 16.10 -16.93
N ASP A 16 -14.77 16.33 -17.33
CA ASP A 16 -15.76 17.07 -16.54
C ASP A 16 -16.25 16.26 -15.32
N ALA A 17 -16.33 14.94 -15.47
CA ALA A 17 -16.75 14.04 -14.39
C ALA A 17 -15.69 13.95 -13.28
N ILE A 18 -14.41 13.87 -13.66
CA ILE A 18 -13.29 13.88 -12.71
C ILE A 18 -13.24 15.23 -11.99
N GLU A 19 -13.48 16.33 -12.70
CA GLU A 19 -13.51 17.68 -12.11
C GLU A 19 -14.62 17.83 -11.07
N ALA A 20 -15.77 17.18 -11.26
CA ALA A 20 -16.83 17.16 -10.24
C ALA A 20 -16.39 16.52 -8.92
N VAL A 21 -15.50 15.52 -8.94
CA VAL A 21 -14.92 14.94 -7.72
C VAL A 21 -13.94 15.90 -7.06
N THR A 22 -13.24 16.73 -7.84
CA THR A 22 -12.30 17.74 -7.32
C THR A 22 -12.95 18.87 -6.54
N ALA A 23 -14.26 19.06 -6.69
CA ALA A 23 -15.02 20.09 -5.98
C ALA A 23 -15.30 19.76 -4.50
N ALA A 24 -14.90 18.58 -4.03
CA ALA A 24 -15.07 18.19 -2.63
C ALA A 24 -14.18 19.06 -1.72
N PRO A 25 -14.69 19.53 -0.56
CA PRO A 25 -13.94 20.39 0.36
C PRO A 25 -12.74 19.71 1.04
N GLU A 26 -12.61 18.39 0.86
CA GLU A 26 -11.59 17.52 1.46
C GLU A 26 -10.29 17.47 0.62
N ILE A 27 -10.30 18.06 -0.57
CA ILE A 27 -9.17 18.08 -1.50
C ILE A 27 -8.31 19.30 -1.21
N VAL A 28 -7.01 19.05 -1.05
CA VAL A 28 -6.04 20.09 -0.70
C VAL A 28 -5.72 20.96 -1.90
N ASP A 29 -5.42 20.31 -3.02
CA ASP A 29 -5.11 20.97 -4.28
C ASP A 29 -5.34 20.00 -5.43
N TRP A 30 -5.55 20.50 -6.65
CA TRP A 30 -5.62 19.68 -7.85
C TRP A 30 -5.12 20.45 -9.06
N TRP A 31 -4.49 19.72 -9.99
CA TRP A 31 -4.02 20.28 -11.25
C TRP A 31 -4.16 19.28 -12.38
N ARG A 32 -4.19 19.77 -13.61
CA ARG A 32 -4.28 18.94 -14.81
C ARG A 32 -3.13 19.28 -15.74
N THR A 33 -2.44 18.27 -16.24
CA THR A 33 -1.39 18.46 -17.24
C THR A 33 -1.99 18.56 -18.64
N PRO A 34 -1.28 19.20 -19.60
CA PRO A 34 -1.64 19.17 -21.01
C PRO A 34 -1.84 17.73 -21.51
N PRO A 35 -2.65 17.53 -22.56
CA PRO A 35 -2.89 16.19 -23.09
C PRO A 35 -1.57 15.54 -23.50
N LEU A 36 -1.43 14.25 -23.17
CA LEU A 36 -0.35 13.41 -23.64
C LEU A 36 -0.45 13.23 -25.16
N GLU A 37 0.61 12.70 -25.78
CA GLU A 37 0.66 12.41 -27.23
C GLU A 37 -0.53 11.57 -27.72
N ASP A 38 -1.10 10.73 -26.85
CA ASP A 38 -2.28 9.89 -27.14
C ASP A 38 -3.64 10.54 -26.82
N GLU A 39 -3.71 11.88 -26.71
CA GLU A 39 -4.93 12.64 -26.33
C GLU A 39 -5.52 12.34 -24.93
N ARG A 40 -4.78 11.61 -24.08
CA ARG A 40 -5.15 11.35 -22.69
C ARG A 40 -4.74 12.51 -21.79
N PHE A 41 -5.49 12.76 -20.73
CA PHE A 41 -5.17 13.78 -19.73
C PHE A 41 -4.70 13.11 -18.44
N SER A 42 -3.73 13.71 -17.76
CA SER A 42 -3.34 13.33 -16.41
C SER A 42 -3.79 14.41 -15.43
N THR A 43 -4.74 14.04 -14.57
CA THR A 43 -5.28 14.91 -13.51
C THR A 43 -4.68 14.45 -12.18
N HIS A 44 -4.09 15.37 -11.44
CA HIS A 44 -3.47 15.12 -10.15
C HIS A 44 -4.33 15.75 -9.05
N ILE A 45 -4.60 14.99 -8.01
CA ILE A 45 -5.41 15.42 -6.87
C ILE A 45 -4.60 15.16 -5.60
N MET A 46 -4.32 16.21 -4.83
CA MET A 46 -3.67 16.10 -3.52
C MET A 46 -4.72 15.96 -2.44
N VAL A 47 -4.63 14.89 -1.65
CA VAL A 47 -5.63 14.52 -0.65
C VAL A 47 -4.95 14.23 0.68
N THR A 48 -5.63 14.54 1.78
CA THR A 48 -5.18 14.13 3.11
C THR A 48 -5.43 12.64 3.34
N PRO A 49 -4.57 11.96 4.12
CA PRO A 49 -4.68 10.52 4.36
C PRO A 49 -6.08 10.02 4.78
N GLU A 50 -6.84 10.82 5.50
CA GLU A 50 -8.19 10.51 5.99
C GLU A 50 -9.23 10.38 4.87
N HIS A 51 -9.03 11.09 3.76
CA HIS A 51 -10.00 11.19 2.66
C HIS A 51 -9.57 10.43 1.40
N VAL A 52 -8.42 9.75 1.44
CA VAL A 52 -7.89 8.97 0.30
C VAL A 52 -8.90 7.91 -0.15
N GLN A 53 -9.44 7.11 0.78
CA GLN A 53 -10.38 6.04 0.41
C GLN A 53 -11.68 6.61 -0.17
N THR A 54 -12.25 7.65 0.44
CA THR A 54 -13.47 8.31 -0.06
C THR A 54 -13.26 8.83 -1.49
N THR A 55 -12.11 9.43 -1.75
CA THR A 55 -11.76 9.96 -3.08
C THR A 55 -11.57 8.82 -4.09
N LEU A 56 -10.88 7.74 -3.71
CA LEU A 56 -10.71 6.56 -4.55
C LEU A 56 -12.05 5.92 -4.91
N ASP A 57 -12.95 5.73 -3.94
CA ASP A 57 -14.28 5.16 -4.17
C ASP A 57 -15.11 6.04 -5.14
N GLY A 58 -14.96 7.36 -5.05
CA GLY A 58 -15.60 8.31 -5.97
C GLY A 58 -15.05 8.23 -7.39
N LEU A 59 -13.72 8.18 -7.53
CA LEU A 59 -13.04 8.05 -8.82
C LEU A 59 -13.32 6.70 -9.48
N GLN A 60 -13.29 5.60 -8.73
CA GLN A 60 -13.58 4.25 -9.25
C GLN A 60 -14.98 4.18 -9.87
N LYS A 61 -16.02 4.73 -9.23
CA LYS A 61 -17.39 4.77 -9.77
C LYS A 61 -17.49 5.45 -11.14
N ILE A 62 -16.67 6.46 -11.39
CA ILE A 62 -16.63 7.19 -12.65
C ILE A 62 -15.83 6.41 -13.69
N LEU A 63 -14.65 5.94 -13.30
CA LEU A 63 -13.68 5.31 -14.19
C LEU A 63 -14.01 3.86 -14.55
N ASP A 64 -14.87 3.17 -13.78
CA ASP A 64 -15.36 1.81 -14.09
C ASP A 64 -15.96 1.71 -15.50
N ARG A 65 -16.46 2.83 -16.04
CA ARG A 65 -17.10 2.89 -17.37
C ARG A 65 -16.10 3.19 -18.49
N CYS A 66 -14.83 3.39 -18.17
CA CYS A 66 -13.82 3.90 -19.08
C CYS A 66 -12.70 2.89 -19.35
N ALA A 67 -12.67 2.33 -20.56
CA ALA A 67 -11.57 1.47 -20.99
C ALA A 67 -10.27 2.29 -21.12
N GLY A 68 -9.23 1.91 -20.38
CA GLY A 68 -7.91 2.55 -20.43
C GLY A 68 -7.66 3.67 -19.41
N ALA A 69 -8.59 3.89 -18.47
CA ALA A 69 -8.34 4.74 -17.32
C ALA A 69 -7.39 4.07 -16.31
N ARG A 70 -6.54 4.87 -15.65
CA ARG A 70 -5.66 4.38 -14.56
C ARG A 70 -5.58 5.42 -13.45
N ILE A 71 -5.64 4.94 -12.22
CA ILE A 71 -5.33 5.74 -11.02
C ILE A 71 -3.95 5.27 -10.51
N ILE A 72 -3.09 6.23 -10.19
CA ILE A 72 -1.76 6.01 -9.61
C ILE A 72 -1.74 6.76 -8.28
N ILE A 73 -1.28 6.10 -7.22
CA ILE A 73 -1.23 6.67 -5.86
C ILE A 73 0.23 6.98 -5.52
N HIS A 74 0.54 8.25 -5.30
CA HIS A 74 1.86 8.72 -4.89
C HIS A 74 1.84 9.09 -3.40
N SER A 75 2.75 8.51 -2.60
CA SER A 75 2.95 8.89 -1.21
C SER A 75 3.90 10.08 -1.14
N ILE A 76 3.48 11.18 -0.50
CA ILE A 76 4.27 12.40 -0.39
C ILE A 76 4.93 12.45 0.97
N GLU A 77 6.27 12.47 0.99
CA GLU A 77 7.04 12.56 2.22
C GLU A 77 6.97 13.95 2.85
N THR A 78 6.98 15.01 2.02
CA THR A 78 6.92 16.40 2.49
C THR A 78 6.37 17.34 1.43
N THR A 79 5.78 18.46 1.86
CA THR A 79 5.31 19.54 0.99
C THR A 79 5.79 20.88 1.54
N LEU A 80 6.15 21.79 0.63
CA LEU A 80 6.45 23.19 0.97
C LEU A 80 5.56 24.09 0.09
N PRO A 81 4.78 25.02 0.68
CA PRO A 81 4.62 25.28 2.12
C PRO A 81 3.98 24.11 2.88
N GLN A 82 4.28 23.99 4.18
CA GLN A 82 3.73 22.91 5.00
C GLN A 82 2.23 23.13 5.22
N ILE A 83 1.42 22.19 4.74
CA ILE A 83 -0.02 22.20 4.95
C ILE A 83 -0.30 21.74 6.38
N GLU A 84 -0.84 22.63 7.21
CA GLU A 84 -1.23 22.31 8.59
C GLU A 84 -2.42 21.34 8.57
N ALA A 85 -2.13 20.04 8.74
CA ALA A 85 -3.16 19.09 9.12
C ALA A 85 -3.73 19.54 10.46
N LYS A 86 -5.01 19.89 10.48
CA LYS A 86 -5.73 20.38 11.66
C LYS A 86 -5.59 19.34 12.78
N THR A 87 -4.66 19.56 13.72
CA THR A 87 -4.41 18.65 14.83
C THR A 87 -5.71 18.46 15.61
N PRO A 88 -6.26 17.23 15.73
CA PRO A 88 -7.32 16.99 16.70
C PRO A 88 -6.76 17.32 18.08
N ALA A 89 -7.53 18.08 18.88
CA ALA A 89 -7.19 18.39 20.26
C ALA A 89 -6.75 17.13 21.04
N GLU A 90 -5.83 17.34 22.00
CA GLU A 90 -4.93 16.40 22.69
C GLU A 90 -5.52 15.15 23.41
N ASP A 91 -6.70 14.65 23.08
CA ASP A 91 -7.32 13.50 23.80
C ASP A 91 -7.61 12.27 22.93
N GLN A 92 -6.79 12.01 21.90
CA GLN A 92 -6.90 10.76 21.13
C GLN A 92 -5.62 9.93 21.23
N LYS A 93 -5.76 8.83 21.97
CA LYS A 93 -4.95 7.60 22.00
C LYS A 93 -4.18 7.43 20.68
N PRO A 94 -2.88 7.08 20.68
CA PRO A 94 -2.05 7.12 19.48
C PRO A 94 -2.70 6.26 18.39
N ALA A 95 -3.40 6.92 17.47
CA ALA A 95 -3.94 6.28 16.29
C ALA A 95 -2.71 5.95 15.47
N HIS A 96 -2.39 4.65 15.43
CA HIS A 96 -1.40 4.09 14.53
C HIS A 96 -1.96 4.13 13.08
N ASP A 97 -2.44 5.29 12.63
CA ASP A 97 -3.01 5.47 11.30
C ASP A 97 -1.87 5.84 10.34
N ALA A 98 -1.06 4.83 10.03
CA ALA A 98 -0.60 4.71 8.66
C ALA A 98 -1.84 4.34 7.83
N SER A 99 -2.64 5.33 7.43
CA SER A 99 -3.84 5.16 6.61
C SER A 99 -3.43 4.73 5.19
N LEU A 100 -3.06 3.46 5.08
CA LEU A 100 -2.92 2.78 3.81
C LEU A 100 -4.34 2.56 3.27
N SER A 101 -4.55 2.89 2.00
CA SER A 101 -5.75 2.47 1.28
C SER A 101 -5.80 0.95 1.20
N ARG A 102 -6.99 0.40 0.93
CA ARG A 102 -7.16 -1.06 0.80
C ARG A 102 -6.25 -1.62 -0.29
N GLU A 103 -6.12 -0.90 -1.39
CA GLU A 103 -5.29 -1.24 -2.54
C GLU A 103 -3.81 -1.24 -2.18
N GLU A 104 -3.33 -0.24 -1.45
CA GLU A 104 -1.93 -0.20 -0.97
C GLU A 104 -1.63 -1.31 0.04
N LEU A 105 -2.58 -1.59 0.95
CA LEU A 105 -2.43 -2.67 1.92
C LEU A 105 -2.36 -4.03 1.21
N PHE A 106 -3.21 -4.24 0.22
CA PHE A 106 -3.18 -5.46 -0.59
C PHE A 106 -1.85 -5.62 -1.33
N GLU A 107 -1.39 -4.57 -2.03
CA GLU A 107 -0.13 -4.61 -2.77
C GLU A 107 1.08 -4.82 -1.85
N ALA A 108 1.11 -4.16 -0.70
CA ALA A 108 2.18 -4.33 0.29
C ALA A 108 2.25 -5.78 0.82
N VAL A 109 1.09 -6.39 1.05
CA VAL A 109 0.97 -7.75 1.56
C VAL A 109 1.27 -8.78 0.47
N ASP A 110 0.75 -8.62 -0.76
CA ASP A 110 1.08 -9.53 -1.88
C ASP A 110 2.59 -9.52 -2.14
N ARG A 111 3.21 -8.34 -2.18
CA ARG A 111 4.67 -8.21 -2.38
C ARG A 111 5.47 -8.91 -1.28
N SER A 112 5.02 -8.78 -0.02
CA SER A 112 5.70 -9.39 1.14
C SER A 112 5.45 -10.90 1.25
N GLY A 113 4.36 -11.41 0.68
CA GLY A 113 4.01 -12.83 0.65
C GLY A 113 4.72 -13.64 -0.44
N ARG A 114 5.49 -13.00 -1.34
CA ARG A 114 6.18 -13.68 -2.45
C ARG A 114 7.45 -14.38 -1.98
N ILE A 115 7.59 -15.66 -2.36
CA ILE A 115 8.82 -16.43 -2.19
C ILE A 115 9.88 -15.85 -3.13
N THR A 116 10.84 -15.13 -2.57
CA THR A 116 11.97 -14.55 -3.29
C THR A 116 13.25 -15.34 -3.00
N GLN A 117 14.25 -15.27 -3.88
CA GLN A 117 15.55 -15.92 -3.63
C GLN A 117 16.17 -15.47 -2.30
N THR A 118 16.05 -14.19 -1.94
CA THR A 118 16.49 -13.66 -0.65
C THR A 118 15.74 -14.29 0.52
N TYR A 119 14.44 -14.55 0.38
CA TYR A 119 13.64 -15.26 1.39
C TYR A 119 14.23 -16.65 1.64
N LEU A 120 14.41 -17.44 0.58
CA LEU A 120 14.96 -18.79 0.67
C LEU A 120 16.38 -18.80 1.25
N LEU A 121 17.22 -17.83 0.87
CA LEU A 121 18.56 -17.70 1.40
C LEU A 121 18.56 -17.37 2.90
N LEU A 122 17.76 -16.39 3.33
CA LEU A 122 17.64 -16.02 4.74
C LEU A 122 17.05 -17.15 5.59
N THR A 123 16.05 -17.87 5.08
CA THR A 123 15.49 -19.05 5.75
C THR A 123 16.53 -20.16 5.89
N ALA A 124 17.30 -20.45 4.85
CA ALA A 124 18.38 -21.45 4.91
C ALA A 124 19.48 -21.04 5.90
N LEU A 125 19.91 -19.77 5.89
CA LEU A 125 20.89 -19.25 6.84
C LEU A 125 20.35 -19.28 8.27
N SER A 126 19.08 -18.93 8.48
CA SER A 126 18.41 -19.02 9.78
C SER A 126 18.41 -20.47 10.30
N ALA A 127 18.09 -21.45 9.46
CA ALA A 127 18.12 -22.86 9.83
C ALA A 127 19.53 -23.32 10.25
N ILE A 128 20.58 -22.88 9.54
CA ILE A 128 21.97 -23.18 9.90
C ILE A 128 22.33 -22.56 11.25
N VAL A 129 22.01 -21.27 11.46
CA VAL A 129 22.27 -20.58 12.73
C VAL A 129 21.50 -21.23 13.89
N ALA A 130 20.24 -21.63 13.67
CA ALA A 130 19.44 -22.34 14.65
C ALA A 130 20.05 -23.71 15.00
N ALA A 131 20.53 -24.46 14.01
CA ALA A 131 21.19 -25.75 14.22
C ALA A 131 22.47 -25.59 15.05
N ILE A 132 23.31 -24.60 14.73
CA ILE A 132 24.51 -24.26 15.51
C ILE A 132 24.11 -23.85 16.94
N GLY A 133 23.12 -22.98 17.09
CA GLY A 133 22.63 -22.52 18.38
C GLY A 133 22.11 -23.66 19.26
N MET A 134 21.46 -24.68 18.68
CA MET A 134 21.06 -25.87 19.43
C MET A 134 22.24 -26.74 19.84
N ILE A 135 23.24 -26.93 18.96
CA ILE A 135 24.45 -27.72 19.28
C ILE A 135 25.26 -27.07 20.39
N GLU A 136 25.40 -25.73 20.35
CA GLU A 136 26.10 -24.95 21.37
C GLU A 136 25.27 -24.70 22.64
N ASN A 137 24.02 -25.18 22.68
CA ASN A 137 23.07 -24.91 23.77
C ASN A 137 22.92 -23.40 24.06
N SER A 138 22.96 -22.57 23.01
CA SER A 138 22.90 -21.12 23.06
C SER A 138 21.51 -20.60 22.67
N VAL A 139 20.70 -20.28 23.69
CA VAL A 139 19.39 -19.66 23.49
C VAL A 139 19.49 -18.35 22.70
N ALA A 140 20.56 -17.59 22.90
CA ALA A 140 20.79 -16.33 22.19
C ALA A 140 20.92 -16.54 20.66
N ALA A 141 21.63 -17.59 20.24
CA ALA A 141 21.76 -17.92 18.81
C ALA A 141 20.43 -18.39 18.20
N VAL A 142 19.64 -19.17 18.95
CA VAL A 142 18.31 -19.63 18.51
C VAL A 142 17.33 -18.46 18.36
N ILE A 143 17.32 -17.51 19.32
CA ILE A 143 16.51 -16.29 19.21
C ILE A 143 17.00 -15.43 18.03
N GLY A 144 18.31 -15.33 17.83
CA GLY A 144 18.89 -14.63 16.69
C GLY A 144 18.39 -15.17 15.35
N ALA A 145 18.30 -16.49 15.19
CA ALA A 145 17.76 -17.14 13.98
C ALA A 145 16.30 -16.73 13.69
N MET A 146 15.47 -16.57 14.73
CA MET A 146 14.07 -16.12 14.59
C MET A 146 13.97 -14.70 14.01
N VAL A 147 14.92 -13.82 14.33
CA VAL A 147 14.95 -12.43 13.84
C VAL A 147 15.39 -12.37 12.36
N ILE A 148 16.20 -13.32 11.91
CA ILE A 148 16.73 -13.36 10.54
C ILE A 148 15.68 -13.81 9.53
N ALA A 149 14.80 -14.75 9.90
CA ALA A 149 13.84 -15.33 8.97
C ALA A 149 12.66 -14.36 8.69
N PRO A 150 12.41 -13.98 7.42
CA PRO A 150 11.36 -13.02 7.07
C PRO A 150 9.95 -13.65 7.04
N LEU A 151 9.52 -14.28 8.14
CA LEU A 151 8.24 -15.00 8.23
C LEU A 151 7.01 -14.09 8.39
N LEU A 152 7.20 -12.80 8.66
CA LEU A 152 6.09 -11.87 8.88
C LEU A 152 5.28 -11.64 7.59
N GLY A 153 5.95 -11.57 6.44
CA GLY A 153 5.31 -11.37 5.13
C GLY A 153 4.31 -12.47 4.77
N PRO A 154 4.73 -13.75 4.72
CA PRO A 154 3.83 -14.88 4.47
C PRO A 154 2.67 -15.00 5.45
N ASN A 155 2.89 -14.73 6.73
CA ASN A 155 1.81 -14.78 7.73
C ASN A 155 0.77 -13.69 7.51
N LEU A 156 1.21 -12.47 7.18
CA LEU A 156 0.30 -11.38 6.88
C LEU A 156 -0.47 -11.62 5.58
N ALA A 157 0.18 -12.19 4.56
CA ALA A 157 -0.47 -12.61 3.32
C ALA A 157 -1.52 -13.71 3.53
N LEU A 158 -1.25 -14.66 4.43
CA LEU A 158 -2.22 -15.69 4.78
C LEU A 158 -3.44 -15.09 5.49
N ALA A 159 -3.23 -14.18 6.45
CA ALA A 159 -4.31 -13.51 7.15
C ALA A 159 -5.17 -12.64 6.21
N LEU A 160 -4.52 -11.90 5.30
CA LEU A 160 -5.25 -11.09 4.33
C LEU A 160 -6.00 -11.94 3.29
N GLY A 161 -5.35 -12.99 2.77
CA GLY A 161 -5.98 -13.91 1.82
C GLY A 161 -7.20 -14.62 2.41
N THR A 162 -7.12 -15.04 3.68
CA THR A 162 -8.25 -15.71 4.36
C THR A 162 -9.39 -14.74 4.68
N THR A 163 -9.09 -13.48 5.02
CA THR A 163 -10.12 -12.46 5.27
C THR A 163 -10.82 -11.98 4.00
N LEU A 164 -10.09 -11.84 2.89
CA LEU A 164 -10.65 -11.46 1.59
C LEU A 164 -11.23 -12.63 0.79
N GLY A 165 -10.96 -13.88 1.19
CA GLY A 165 -11.34 -15.07 0.43
C GLY A 165 -10.48 -15.32 -0.82
N ASP A 166 -9.30 -14.70 -0.92
CA ASP A 166 -8.36 -14.89 -2.01
C ASP A 166 -7.56 -16.20 -1.82
N ILE A 167 -8.07 -17.28 -2.42
CA ILE A 167 -7.50 -18.63 -2.34
C ILE A 167 -6.09 -18.67 -2.93
N ASP A 168 -5.82 -17.90 -3.98
CA ASP A 168 -4.50 -17.91 -4.63
C ASP A 168 -3.46 -17.23 -3.72
N LEU A 169 -3.80 -16.09 -3.11
CA LEU A 169 -2.95 -15.43 -2.12
C LEU A 169 -2.72 -16.34 -0.89
N SER A 170 -3.77 -16.94 -0.34
CA SER A 170 -3.66 -17.89 0.78
C SER A 170 -2.79 -19.09 0.44
N ARG A 171 -2.94 -19.69 -0.74
CA ARG A 171 -2.14 -20.84 -1.16
C ARG A 171 -0.67 -20.48 -1.32
N ARG A 172 -0.35 -19.33 -1.93
CA ARG A 172 1.03 -18.83 -2.04
C ARG A 172 1.64 -18.63 -0.65
N ALA A 173 0.89 -18.02 0.26
CA ALA A 173 1.34 -17.78 1.63
C ALA A 173 1.57 -19.07 2.43
N ILE A 174 0.71 -20.09 2.26
CA ILE A 174 0.90 -21.42 2.87
C ILE A 174 2.16 -22.08 2.32
N LEU A 175 2.34 -22.07 1.00
CA LEU A 175 3.54 -22.63 0.36
C LEU A 175 4.81 -21.93 0.85
N ALA A 176 4.77 -20.61 1.03
CA ALA A 176 5.88 -19.85 1.57
C ALA A 176 6.21 -20.23 3.01
N ASN A 177 5.20 -20.43 3.87
CA ASN A 177 5.40 -20.86 5.26
C ASN A 177 5.88 -22.32 5.40
N LEU A 178 5.62 -23.17 4.41
CA LEU A 178 6.05 -24.58 4.41
C LEU A 178 7.45 -24.80 3.81
N ALA A 179 8.00 -23.80 3.12
CA ALA A 179 9.30 -23.84 2.45
C ALA A 179 10.44 -23.47 3.41
#